data_AF-A0A7C3I2I2-F1
#
_entry.id   AF-A0A7C3I2I2-F1
#
_cell.length_a   1.000
_cell.length_b   1.000
_cell.length_c   1.000
_cell.angle_alpha   90.00
_cell.angle_beta   90.00
_cell.angle_gamma   90.00
#
_symmetry.space_group_name_H-M   'P 1'
#
loop_
_entity.id
_entity.type
_entity.pdbx_description
1 polymer ?
#
loop_
_entity_poly.entity_id
_entity_poly.type
_entity_poly.pdbx_seq_one_letter_code
_entity_poly.pdbx_strand_id
1 'polypeptide(L)'
;MQADYIETSGIERISRFRSAIGHDYSDAFESCRNMKHYFQPADSIDWSAVRIFSPVDGQVVKYFSEWAGDQIWIQSAAYPAFIFIIFHLNPGIKIQVNDRVEAGQLLGTHIGSQTMSDIAVGVNTTGGWKLISYFEVMPDTLFEKYLCKTVSSRNAFIISAQERNSDTLNCYEGKFAGEGTLGNWVNLKHTF
;
A
#
# COMPACT_ATOMS: atom_id res chain seq x y z
N MET A 1 -2.44 10.28 -8.85
CA MET A 1 -2.06 8.90 -9.18
C MET A 1 -2.50 8.61 -10.60
N GLN A 2 -1.65 7.95 -11.39
CA GLN A 2 -1.91 7.69 -12.81
C GLN A 2 -1.63 6.23 -13.23
N ALA A 3 -0.86 5.48 -12.44
CA ALA A 3 -0.58 4.07 -12.66
C ALA A 3 -0.62 3.32 -11.33
N ASP A 4 -0.81 2.01 -11.36
CA ASP A 4 -0.64 1.21 -10.16
C ASP A 4 0.81 1.01 -9.81
N TYR A 5 1.08 0.94 -8.51
CA TYR A 5 2.42 0.68 -8.03
C TYR A 5 2.86 -0.78 -8.22
N ILE A 6 1.94 -1.71 -8.53
CA ILE A 6 2.22 -3.15 -8.61
C ILE A 6 1.44 -3.82 -9.75
N GLU A 7 2.05 -4.83 -10.37
CA GLU A 7 1.39 -5.73 -11.31
C GLU A 7 0.29 -6.55 -10.62
N THR A 8 -0.97 -6.32 -11.00
CA THR A 8 -2.13 -6.88 -10.28
C THR A 8 -2.57 -8.27 -10.74
N SER A 9 -2.08 -8.77 -11.88
CA SER A 9 -2.52 -10.04 -12.48
C SER A 9 -2.28 -11.25 -11.56
N GLY A 10 -1.23 -11.21 -10.75
CA GLY A 10 -0.86 -12.28 -9.81
C GLY A 10 -1.37 -12.10 -8.38
N ILE A 11 -2.08 -11.01 -8.08
CA ILE A 11 -2.48 -10.67 -6.70
C ILE A 11 -3.77 -11.41 -6.34
N GLU A 12 -3.74 -12.16 -5.25
CA GLU A 12 -4.86 -12.96 -4.77
C GLU A 12 -5.77 -12.18 -3.82
N ARG A 13 -5.17 -11.42 -2.90
CA ARG A 13 -5.89 -10.63 -1.91
C ARG A 13 -5.10 -9.40 -1.48
N ILE A 14 -5.83 -8.39 -1.02
CA ILE A 14 -5.27 -7.12 -0.56
C ILE A 14 -5.79 -6.83 0.84
N SER A 15 -4.92 -6.42 1.76
CA SER A 15 -5.37 -6.05 3.10
C SER A 15 -6.15 -4.74 3.06
N ARG A 16 -7.11 -4.59 3.97
CA ARG A 16 -7.86 -3.34 4.11
C ARG A 16 -7.02 -2.30 4.83
N PHE A 17 -7.27 -1.04 4.52
CA PHE A 17 -6.78 0.09 5.31
C PHE A 17 -7.38 0.03 6.72
N ARG A 18 -6.59 0.33 7.76
CA ARG A 18 -6.91 0.11 9.19
C ARG A 18 -7.13 -1.36 9.56
N SER A 19 -6.53 -2.30 8.83
CA SER A 19 -6.53 -3.73 9.19
C SER A 19 -5.54 -4.03 10.31
N ALA A 20 -5.62 -5.26 10.81
CA ALA A 20 -4.67 -5.87 11.74
C ALA A 20 -3.57 -6.69 11.03
N ILE A 21 -3.42 -6.54 9.71
CA ILE A 21 -2.38 -7.26 8.95
C ILE A 21 -1.04 -6.57 9.14
N GLY A 22 0.04 -7.34 9.25
CA GLY A 22 1.38 -6.81 9.44
C GLY A 22 1.58 -6.26 10.86
N HIS A 23 1.94 -4.98 10.96
CA HIS A 23 2.25 -4.32 12.22
C HIS A 23 1.58 -2.95 12.32
N ASP A 24 1.59 -2.34 13.50
CA ASP A 24 1.06 -0.98 13.67
C ASP A 24 1.85 -0.01 12.77
N TYR A 25 1.11 0.77 11.98
CA TYR A 25 1.65 1.80 11.11
C TYR A 25 0.73 3.01 11.18
N SER A 26 0.60 3.51 12.40
CA SER A 26 -0.22 4.63 12.79
C SER A 26 0.37 5.98 12.34
N ASP A 27 -0.48 7.00 12.29
CA ASP A 27 -0.09 8.36 11.95
C ASP A 27 -0.34 9.31 13.14
N ALA A 28 -0.38 10.63 12.90
CA ALA A 28 -0.63 11.60 13.96
C ALA A 28 -2.10 11.65 14.45
N PHE A 29 -3.03 10.98 13.77
CA PHE A 29 -4.47 11.11 13.96
C PHE A 29 -5.10 9.83 14.51
N GLU A 30 -4.52 8.69 14.20
CA GLU A 30 -5.07 7.38 14.50
C GLU A 30 -3.99 6.45 15.06
N SER A 31 -4.31 5.68 16.10
CA SER A 31 -3.38 4.77 16.77
C SER A 31 -3.80 3.31 16.68
N CYS A 32 -2.83 2.39 16.83
CA CYS A 32 -3.01 0.95 16.89
C CYS A 32 -3.82 0.39 15.71
N ARG A 33 -3.33 0.61 14.48
CA ARG A 33 -3.92 0.11 13.24
C ARG A 33 -2.89 0.17 12.10
N ASN A 34 -3.04 -0.71 11.12
CA ASN A 34 -2.18 -0.66 9.94
C ASN A 34 -2.78 0.26 8.87
N MET A 35 -2.09 1.36 8.58
CA MET A 35 -2.50 2.35 7.57
C MET A 35 -1.85 2.10 6.19
N LYS A 36 -1.43 0.87 5.91
CA LYS A 36 -0.92 0.42 4.62
C LYS A 36 -1.92 -0.52 3.93
N HIS A 37 -1.65 -0.84 2.67
CA HIS A 37 -2.24 -1.97 1.97
C HIS A 37 -1.17 -2.99 1.63
N TYR A 38 -1.37 -4.23 2.06
CA TYR A 38 -0.55 -5.39 1.71
C TYR A 38 -1.16 -6.10 0.52
N PHE A 39 -0.38 -6.33 -0.52
CA PHE A 39 -0.74 -7.04 -1.72
C PHE A 39 -0.09 -8.42 -1.64
N GLN A 40 -0.92 -9.45 -1.50
CA GLN A 40 -0.46 -10.83 -1.44
C GLN A 40 -0.62 -11.49 -2.81
N PRO A 41 0.49 -11.87 -3.49
CA PRO A 41 0.42 -12.71 -4.67
C PRO A 41 -0.12 -14.10 -4.32
N ALA A 42 -0.73 -14.77 -5.29
CA ALA A 42 -1.13 -16.17 -5.13
C ALA A 42 0.08 -17.10 -4.95
N ASP A 43 -0.11 -18.25 -4.31
CA ASP A 43 0.95 -19.25 -4.10
C ASP A 43 1.57 -19.80 -5.39
N SER A 44 0.84 -19.72 -6.51
CA SER A 44 1.32 -20.15 -7.83
C SER A 44 2.20 -19.12 -8.55
N ILE A 45 2.35 -17.92 -7.99
CA ILE A 45 3.13 -16.83 -8.57
C ILE A 45 4.51 -16.83 -7.94
N ASP A 46 5.55 -16.53 -8.72
CA ASP A 46 6.85 -16.17 -8.17
C ASP A 46 6.77 -14.74 -7.61
N TRP A 47 6.77 -14.62 -6.28
CA TRP A 47 6.65 -13.32 -5.59
C TRP A 47 7.81 -12.39 -5.92
N SER A 48 8.97 -12.90 -6.33
CA SER A 48 10.14 -12.08 -6.68
C SER A 48 10.08 -11.51 -8.10
N ALA A 49 9.19 -12.05 -8.95
CA ALA A 49 8.98 -11.61 -10.32
C ALA A 49 7.89 -10.53 -10.45
N VAL A 50 7.12 -10.27 -9.38
CA VAL A 50 6.02 -9.29 -9.39
C VAL A 50 6.59 -7.89 -9.57
N ARG A 51 6.20 -7.22 -10.67
CA ARG A 51 6.75 -5.90 -11.04
C ARG A 51 6.17 -4.79 -10.18
N ILE A 52 7.04 -3.84 -9.81
CA ILE A 52 6.71 -2.63 -9.04
C ILE A 52 7.01 -1.39 -9.87
N PHE A 53 6.06 -0.47 -9.91
CA PHE A 53 6.08 0.75 -10.69
C PHE A 53 5.92 1.99 -9.82
N SER A 54 6.31 3.15 -10.34
CA SER A 54 5.90 4.41 -9.72
C SER A 54 4.40 4.68 -9.98
N PRO A 55 3.59 4.97 -8.96
CA PRO A 55 2.17 5.27 -9.15
C PRO A 55 1.91 6.71 -9.64
N VAL A 56 2.92 7.58 -9.59
CA VAL A 56 2.84 9.00 -9.92
C VAL A 56 4.07 9.50 -10.65
N ASP A 57 3.88 10.56 -11.44
CA ASP A 57 4.97 11.47 -11.74
C ASP A 57 5.42 12.16 -10.45
N GLY A 58 6.71 12.15 -10.16
CA GLY A 58 7.19 12.61 -8.86
C GLY A 58 8.69 12.67 -8.71
N GLN A 59 9.09 13.02 -7.49
CA GLN A 59 10.48 13.04 -7.07
C GLN A 59 10.70 12.08 -5.91
N VAL A 60 11.79 11.33 -5.94
CA VAL A 60 12.23 10.49 -4.83
C VAL A 60 12.74 11.38 -3.71
N VAL A 61 12.04 11.40 -2.58
CA VAL A 61 12.40 12.24 -1.40
C VAL A 61 13.08 11.45 -0.29
N LYS A 62 12.96 10.12 -0.32
CA LYS A 62 13.66 9.21 0.60
C LYS A 62 13.86 7.85 -0.07
N TYR A 63 15.01 7.25 0.16
CA TYR A 63 15.35 5.91 -0.32
C TYR A 63 16.36 5.26 0.62
N PHE A 64 16.07 4.05 1.10
CA PHE A 64 16.92 3.32 2.05
C PHE A 64 16.56 1.83 2.09
N SER A 65 17.51 0.99 2.49
CA SER A 65 17.27 -0.45 2.66
C SER A 65 16.59 -0.78 3.98
N GLU A 66 15.69 -1.76 3.94
CA GLU A 66 14.99 -2.30 5.09
C GLU A 66 15.51 -3.71 5.45
N TRP A 67 14.88 -4.36 6.42
CA TRP A 67 15.18 -5.76 6.76
C TRP A 67 14.94 -6.71 5.57
N ALA A 68 14.01 -6.35 4.66
CA ALA A 68 13.75 -7.03 3.40
C ALA A 68 13.46 -6.02 2.29
N GLY A 69 14.35 -5.95 1.30
CA GLY A 69 14.24 -5.03 0.17
C GLY A 69 14.47 -3.57 0.58
N ASP A 70 14.13 -2.67 -0.32
CA ASP A 70 14.26 -1.24 -0.14
C ASP A 70 12.90 -0.55 0.02
N GLN A 71 12.93 0.60 0.70
CA GLN A 71 11.81 1.53 0.81
C GLN A 71 12.09 2.77 -0.03
N ILE A 72 11.09 3.21 -0.79
CA ILE A 72 11.15 4.43 -1.60
C ILE A 72 9.94 5.33 -1.32
N TRP A 73 10.22 6.62 -1.15
CA TRP A 73 9.21 7.66 -0.92
C TRP A 73 9.19 8.59 -2.12
N ILE A 74 8.05 8.68 -2.80
CA ILE A 74 7.86 9.47 -4.01
C ILE A 74 6.87 10.59 -3.71
N GLN A 75 7.36 11.83 -3.68
CA GLN A 75 6.50 13.00 -3.60
C GLN A 75 5.85 13.25 -4.96
N SER A 76 4.53 13.39 -4.98
CA SER A 76 3.80 13.65 -6.24
C SER A 76 4.12 15.03 -6.79
N ALA A 77 4.45 15.10 -8.08
CA ALA A 77 4.67 16.38 -8.77
C ALA A 77 3.37 17.20 -8.88
N ALA A 78 2.23 16.54 -9.12
CA ALA A 78 0.93 17.19 -9.26
C ALA A 78 0.35 17.61 -7.89
N TYR A 79 0.64 16.86 -6.83
CA TYR A 79 0.12 17.11 -5.49
C TYR A 79 1.24 17.01 -4.44
N PRO A 80 2.08 18.05 -4.25
CA PRO A 80 3.29 17.97 -3.41
C PRO A 80 3.06 17.64 -1.93
N ALA A 81 1.82 17.77 -1.44
CA ALA A 81 1.45 17.32 -0.09
C ALA A 81 1.43 15.78 0.03
N PHE A 82 1.28 15.05 -1.07
CA PHE A 82 1.12 13.59 -1.11
C PHE A 82 2.47 12.91 -1.36
N ILE A 83 2.75 11.88 -0.56
CA ILE A 83 3.91 11.01 -0.71
C ILE A 83 3.44 9.56 -0.76
N PHE A 84 3.89 8.84 -1.78
CA PHE A 84 3.68 7.41 -1.95
C PHE A 84 4.88 6.67 -1.39
N ILE A 85 4.66 5.76 -0.45
CA ILE A 85 5.69 4.99 0.22
C ILE A 85 5.54 3.55 -0.23
N ILE A 86 6.52 3.05 -0.98
CA ILE A 86 6.56 1.67 -1.46
C ILE A 86 7.62 0.93 -0.66
N PHE A 87 7.26 -0.25 -0.19
CA PHE A 87 8.08 -1.09 0.67
C PHE A 87 8.50 -2.37 -0.07
N HIS A 88 9.56 -3.01 0.42
CA HIS A 88 9.98 -4.34 -0.04
C HIS A 88 10.32 -4.41 -1.54
N LEU A 89 10.90 -3.32 -2.07
CA LEU A 89 11.36 -3.22 -3.45
C LEU A 89 12.70 -3.94 -3.62
N ASN A 90 12.83 -4.75 -4.66
CA ASN A 90 14.10 -5.12 -5.27
C ASN A 90 14.33 -4.18 -6.48
N PRO A 91 15.21 -3.17 -6.37
CA PRO A 91 15.37 -2.16 -7.41
C PRO A 91 15.94 -2.79 -8.69
N GLY A 92 15.27 -2.55 -9.83
CA GLY A 92 15.75 -2.95 -11.15
C GLY A 92 16.54 -1.85 -11.86
N ILE A 93 16.57 -0.65 -11.27
CA ILE A 93 17.28 0.53 -11.76
C ILE A 93 18.05 1.15 -10.60
N LYS A 94 19.03 2.01 -10.90
CA LYS A 94 19.65 2.84 -9.88
C LYS A 94 18.65 3.92 -9.45
N ILE A 95 18.39 4.03 -8.16
CA ILE A 95 17.48 5.02 -7.56
C ILE A 95 18.27 5.86 -6.54
N GLN A 96 18.11 7.17 -6.60
CA GLN A 96 18.71 8.12 -5.68
C GLN A 96 17.69 9.17 -5.24
N VAL A 97 17.90 9.74 -4.05
CA VAL A 97 17.12 10.90 -3.60
C VAL A 97 17.33 12.05 -4.58
N ASN A 98 16.25 12.76 -4.90
CA ASN A 98 16.07 13.78 -5.91
C ASN A 98 15.83 13.31 -7.34
N ASP A 99 15.94 12.00 -7.63
CA ASP A 99 15.59 11.46 -8.94
C ASP A 99 14.12 11.74 -9.26
N ARG A 100 13.85 11.99 -10.54
CA ARG A 100 12.49 12.07 -11.07
C ARG A 100 12.06 10.70 -11.58
N VAL A 101 10.80 10.37 -11.29
CA VAL A 101 10.15 9.16 -11.80
C VAL A 101 8.84 9.52 -12.48
N GLU A 102 8.46 8.74 -13.48
CA GLU A 102 7.20 8.90 -14.21
C GLU A 102 6.20 7.85 -13.75
N ALA A 103 4.90 8.18 -13.77
CA ALA A 103 3.87 7.21 -13.49
C ALA A 103 3.94 6.02 -14.47
N GLY A 104 3.91 4.81 -13.94
CA GLY A 104 4.06 3.58 -14.72
C GLY A 104 5.51 3.21 -15.03
N GLN A 105 6.49 4.02 -14.62
CA GLN A 105 7.91 3.64 -14.72
C GLN A 105 8.17 2.41 -13.86
N LEU A 106 8.77 1.38 -14.46
CA LEU A 106 9.25 0.20 -13.73
C LEU A 106 10.40 0.60 -12.80
N LEU A 107 10.19 0.41 -11.50
CA LEU A 107 11.20 0.67 -10.47
C LEU A 107 12.00 -0.60 -10.15
N GLY A 108 11.37 -1.77 -10.30
CA GLY A 108 11.96 -3.06 -10.03
C GLY A 108 10.91 -4.13 -9.83
N THR A 109 11.19 -5.09 -8.95
CA THR A 109 10.26 -6.14 -8.56
C THR A 109 10.07 -6.17 -7.05
N HIS A 110 9.12 -6.96 -6.59
CA HIS A 110 9.03 -7.29 -5.17
C HIS A 110 10.19 -8.19 -4.74
N ILE A 111 10.64 -8.07 -3.48
CA ILE A 111 11.87 -8.73 -3.00
C ILE A 111 11.77 -10.26 -2.83
N GLY A 112 10.56 -10.83 -2.79
CA GLY A 112 10.34 -12.28 -2.70
C GLY A 112 9.34 -12.69 -1.62
N SER A 113 9.17 -13.99 -1.40
CA SER A 113 8.12 -14.55 -0.53
C SER A 113 8.34 -14.38 0.99
N GLN A 114 9.47 -13.81 1.40
CA GLN A 114 9.77 -13.52 2.81
C GLN A 114 8.92 -12.39 3.40
N THR A 115 8.27 -11.60 2.56
CA THR A 115 7.36 -10.52 2.94
C THR A 115 6.24 -10.38 1.90
N MET A 116 5.23 -9.58 2.16
CA MET A 116 4.23 -9.16 1.17
C MET A 116 4.61 -7.77 0.66
N SER A 117 4.23 -7.44 -0.58
CA SER A 117 4.43 -6.07 -1.07
C SER A 117 3.42 -5.16 -0.37
N ASP A 118 3.85 -3.99 0.10
CA ASP A 118 2.93 -3.03 0.70
C ASP A 118 3.18 -1.58 0.27
N ILE A 119 2.12 -0.77 0.35
CA ILE A 119 2.12 0.65 0.00
C ILE A 119 1.36 1.46 1.05
N ALA A 120 1.87 2.65 1.36
CA ALA A 120 1.18 3.68 2.12
C ALA A 120 1.10 4.98 1.31
N VAL A 121 0.06 5.78 1.56
CA VAL A 121 -0.06 7.13 1.01
C VAL A 121 -0.20 8.09 2.17
N GLY A 122 0.76 9.00 2.30
CA GLY A 122 0.73 10.02 3.32
C GLY A 122 0.56 11.42 2.76
N VAL A 123 -0.07 12.27 3.56
CA VAL A 123 -0.44 13.64 3.23
C VAL A 123 0.09 14.55 4.33
N ASN A 124 0.92 15.51 3.95
CA ASN A 124 1.29 16.62 4.82
C ASN A 124 0.09 17.56 4.99
N THR A 125 -0.49 17.59 6.19
CA THR A 125 -1.58 18.49 6.55
C THR A 125 -1.10 19.53 7.56
N THR A 126 -1.89 20.59 7.78
CA THR A 126 -1.62 21.56 8.86
C THR A 126 -1.69 20.94 10.26
N GLY A 127 -2.39 19.81 10.41
CA GLY A 127 -2.50 19.06 11.67
C GLY A 127 -1.43 17.98 11.84
N GLY A 128 -0.52 17.82 10.87
CA GLY A 128 0.52 16.80 10.88
C GLY A 128 0.41 15.80 9.73
N TRP A 129 1.20 14.73 9.83
CA TRP A 129 1.26 13.66 8.84
C TRP A 129 0.04 12.76 8.95
N LYS A 130 -0.76 12.69 7.88
CA LYS A 130 -1.95 11.85 7.80
C LYS A 130 -1.74 10.75 6.76
N LEU A 131 -2.00 9.50 7.11
CA LEU A 131 -2.07 8.40 6.17
C LEU A 131 -3.51 8.24 5.69
N ILE A 132 -3.67 7.98 4.39
CA ILE A 132 -4.94 7.73 3.74
C ILE A 132 -4.84 6.46 2.90
N SER A 133 -5.98 5.88 2.51
CA SER A 133 -5.98 4.67 1.70
C SER A 133 -5.43 4.97 0.29
N TYR A 134 -4.61 4.06 -0.21
CA TYR A 134 -4.15 4.08 -1.62
C TYR A 134 -5.33 4.08 -2.60
N PHE A 135 -6.45 3.43 -2.24
CA PHE A 135 -7.66 3.39 -3.06
C PHE A 135 -8.46 4.71 -3.03
N GLU A 136 -8.24 5.59 -2.05
CA GLU A 136 -8.86 6.93 -2.01
C GLU A 136 -8.23 7.89 -3.02
N VAL A 137 -6.96 7.68 -3.39
CA VAL A 137 -6.24 8.56 -4.35
C VAL A 137 -6.17 8.00 -5.77
N MET A 138 -6.70 6.81 -5.98
CA MET A 138 -6.74 6.14 -7.28
C MET A 138 -7.90 6.70 -8.12
N PRO A 139 -7.73 7.02 -9.42
CA PRO A 139 -8.84 7.45 -10.28
C PRO A 139 -9.77 6.28 -10.66
N ASP A 140 -11.01 6.55 -11.08
CA ASP A 140 -12.03 5.51 -11.39
C ASP A 140 -11.58 4.57 -12.49
N THR A 141 -11.01 5.13 -13.55
CA THR A 141 -10.44 4.38 -14.67
C THR A 141 -9.38 3.35 -14.25
N LEU A 142 -8.63 3.64 -13.18
CA LEU A 142 -7.64 2.71 -12.64
C LEU A 142 -8.25 1.71 -11.67
N PHE A 143 -9.29 2.11 -10.93
CA PHE A 143 -9.97 1.26 -9.97
C PHE A 143 -10.81 0.15 -10.62
N GLU A 144 -11.29 0.36 -11.85
CA GLU A 144 -12.09 -0.62 -12.60
C GLU A 144 -11.45 -2.02 -12.64
N LYS A 145 -10.12 -2.12 -12.63
CA LYS A 145 -9.40 -3.40 -12.63
C LYS A 145 -9.52 -4.20 -11.33
N TYR A 146 -9.95 -3.57 -10.23
CA TYR A 146 -10.14 -4.21 -8.93
C TYR A 146 -11.60 -4.65 -8.71
N LEU A 147 -12.50 -4.31 -9.63
CA LEU A 147 -13.89 -4.77 -9.56
C LEU A 147 -13.96 -6.28 -9.79
N CYS A 148 -14.70 -6.97 -8.93
CA CYS A 148 -14.97 -8.40 -9.05
C CYS A 148 -16.30 -8.73 -8.36
N LYS A 149 -16.71 -10.01 -8.31
CA LYS A 149 -17.98 -10.41 -7.67
C LYS A 149 -18.13 -9.89 -6.24
N THR A 150 -17.02 -9.78 -5.51
CA THR A 150 -16.97 -9.36 -4.11
C THR A 150 -16.60 -7.89 -3.90
N VAL A 151 -16.25 -7.16 -4.96
CA VAL A 151 -15.77 -5.77 -4.89
C VAL A 151 -16.54 -4.90 -5.88
N SER A 152 -17.45 -4.09 -5.35
CA SER A 152 -18.26 -3.13 -6.11
C SER A 152 -17.83 -1.68 -5.91
N SER A 153 -17.00 -1.39 -4.91
CA SER A 153 -16.53 -0.03 -4.61
C SER A 153 -15.20 -0.03 -3.84
N ARG A 154 -14.51 1.11 -3.88
CA ARG A 154 -13.23 1.35 -3.16
C ARG A 154 -13.36 1.15 -1.66
N ASN A 155 -14.55 1.41 -1.10
CA ASN A 155 -14.82 1.25 0.33
C ASN A 155 -14.64 -0.21 0.81
N ALA A 156 -14.70 -1.20 -0.09
CA ALA A 156 -14.37 -2.59 0.26
C ALA A 156 -12.95 -2.71 0.83
N PHE A 157 -12.00 -1.89 0.35
CA PHE A 157 -10.61 -1.89 0.80
C PHE A 157 -10.37 -1.06 2.06
N ILE A 158 -11.41 -0.43 2.65
CA ILE A 158 -11.25 0.52 3.75
C ILE A 158 -12.08 0.05 4.92
N ILE A 159 -11.45 -0.14 6.08
CA ILE A 159 -12.17 -0.10 7.35
C ILE A 159 -12.22 1.38 7.76
N SER A 160 -13.40 1.92 8.04
CA SER A 160 -13.52 3.30 8.49
C SER A 160 -12.90 3.50 9.88
N ALA A 161 -12.51 4.72 10.22
CA ALA A 161 -11.99 5.03 11.55
C ALA A 161 -13.04 4.71 12.63
N GLN A 162 -14.32 4.96 12.35
CA GLN A 162 -15.41 4.66 13.28
C GLN A 162 -15.57 3.15 13.52
N GLU A 163 -15.55 2.34 12.47
CA GLU A 163 -15.60 0.87 12.60
C GLU A 163 -14.41 0.35 13.41
N ARG A 164 -13.19 0.80 13.08
CA ARG A 164 -11.98 0.38 13.83
C ARG A 164 -11.98 0.86 15.28
N ASN A 165 -12.52 2.04 15.57
CA ASN A 165 -12.66 2.53 16.95
C ASN A 165 -13.75 1.77 17.73
N SER A 166 -14.68 1.11 17.05
CA SER A 166 -15.72 0.26 17.65
C SER A 166 -15.26 -1.20 17.83
N ASP A 167 -14.25 -1.64 17.05
CA ASP A 167 -13.56 -2.92 17.14
C ASP A 167 -12.05 -2.68 17.34
N THR A 168 -11.70 -2.17 18.52
CA THR A 168 -10.32 -1.74 18.81
C THR A 168 -9.35 -2.90 18.80
N LEU A 169 -8.16 -2.69 18.21
CA LEU A 169 -7.04 -3.61 18.32
C LEU A 169 -6.27 -3.32 19.61
N ASN A 170 -5.57 -4.34 20.11
CA ASN A 170 -4.59 -4.20 21.18
C ASN A 170 -3.19 -4.24 20.56
N CYS A 171 -2.37 -3.23 20.84
CA CYS A 171 -1.01 -3.12 20.31
C CYS A 171 0.02 -3.10 21.42
N TYR A 172 1.10 -3.86 21.23
CA TYR A 172 2.26 -3.88 22.12
C TYR A 172 3.53 -3.84 21.27
N GLU A 173 4.40 -2.85 21.52
CA GLU A 173 5.67 -2.66 20.80
C GLU A 173 5.50 -2.69 19.27
N GLY A 174 4.46 -2.01 18.77
CA GLY A 174 4.15 -1.94 17.34
C GLY A 174 3.53 -3.19 16.73
N LYS A 175 3.21 -4.22 17.53
CA LYS A 175 2.56 -5.47 17.05
C LYS A 175 1.13 -5.54 17.52
N PHE A 176 0.25 -6.12 16.70
CA PHE A 176 -1.12 -6.45 17.11
C PHE A 176 -1.13 -7.71 17.96
N ALA A 177 -1.89 -7.72 19.06
CA ALA A 177 -2.09 -8.91 19.89
C ALA A 177 -3.08 -9.91 19.27
N GLY A 178 -3.80 -9.51 18.22
CA GLY A 178 -4.75 -10.32 17.48
C GLY A 178 -5.36 -9.55 16.31
N GLU A 179 -6.19 -10.22 15.52
CA GLU A 179 -6.70 -9.68 14.25
C GLU A 179 -7.97 -8.82 14.37
N GLY A 180 -8.53 -8.70 15.58
CA GLY A 180 -9.83 -8.09 15.81
C GLY A 180 -10.98 -8.97 15.29
N THR A 181 -12.16 -8.37 15.09
CA THR A 181 -13.35 -9.07 14.57
C THR A 181 -13.70 -8.65 13.14
N LEU A 182 -13.21 -7.48 12.70
CA LEU A 182 -13.42 -7.00 11.34
C LEU A 182 -12.61 -7.79 10.31
N GLY A 183 -13.23 -8.12 9.17
CA GLY A 183 -12.53 -8.76 8.07
C GLY A 183 -11.38 -7.90 7.54
N ASN A 184 -10.16 -8.45 7.57
CA ASN A 184 -8.91 -7.74 7.27
C ASN A 184 -8.49 -7.78 5.79
N TRP A 185 -9.07 -8.68 4.99
CA TRP A 185 -8.68 -8.95 3.61
C TRP A 185 -9.83 -8.73 2.64
N VAL A 186 -9.48 -8.28 1.43
CA VAL A 186 -10.32 -8.32 0.24
C VAL A 186 -9.74 -9.36 -0.72
N ASN A 187 -10.49 -10.44 -0.98
CA ASN A 187 -10.09 -11.44 -1.95
C ASN A 187 -10.46 -10.98 -3.37
N LEU A 188 -9.48 -10.99 -4.28
CA LEU A 188 -9.66 -10.61 -5.68
C LEU A 188 -10.06 -11.81 -6.55
N LYS A 189 -9.72 -13.03 -6.13
CA LYS A 189 -10.09 -14.27 -6.82
C LYS A 189 -11.52 -14.72 -6.50
N HIS A 190 -12.47 -13.97 -7.05
CA HIS A 190 -13.79 -14.48 -7.47
C HIS A 190 -14.20 -13.73 -8.74
N THR A 191 -13.35 -13.80 -9.77
CA THR A 191 -13.71 -13.34 -11.12
C THR A 191 -14.75 -14.29 -11.74
N PHE A 192 -15.50 -13.80 -12.71
CA PHE A 192 -16.75 -14.41 -13.18
C PHE A 192 -16.60 -15.84 -13.70
#